data_AF-A0A6P1M2Q7-F1
#
_entry.id   AF-A0A6P1M2Q7-F1
#
_cell.length_a   1.000
_cell.length_b   1.000
_cell.length_c   1.000
_cell.angle_alpha   90.00
_cell.angle_beta   90.00
_cell.angle_gamma   90.00
#
_symmetry.space_group_name_H-M   'P 1'
#
loop_
_entity.id
_entity.type
_entity.pdbx_description
1 polymer ?
#
loop_
_entity_poly.entity_id
_entity_poly.type
_entity_poly.pdbx_seq_one_letter_code
_entity_poly.pdbx_strand_id
1 'polypeptide(L)'
;MDKIVDVEICTGTTCFVMGAGHLMSLAEELPERLKGSVSIRFARCLGVCSVPDNGRPPFATVNGALIENASVENLVAACDLLLSGEKGMNYETV
;
A
#
# COMPACT_ATOMS: atom_id res chain seq x y z
N MET A 1 -22.62 -5.92 4.32
CA MET A 1 -21.69 -5.58 3.22
C MET A 1 -20.28 -5.66 3.79
N ASP A 2 -19.56 -6.69 3.41
CA ASP A 2 -18.16 -6.91 3.78
C ASP A 2 -17.32 -5.85 3.08
N LYS A 3 -16.67 -4.96 3.84
CA LYS A 3 -15.78 -3.94 3.28
C LYS A 3 -14.45 -4.61 2.93
N ILE A 4 -14.22 -4.82 1.64
CA ILE A 4 -12.94 -5.34 1.15
C ILE A 4 -12.03 -4.16 0.78
N VAL A 5 -10.85 -4.11 1.39
CA VAL A 5 -9.81 -3.12 1.10
C VAL A 5 -8.90 -3.67 0.00
N ASP A 6 -8.97 -3.09 -1.20
CA ASP A 6 -8.08 -3.45 -2.30
C ASP A 6 -6.73 -2.73 -2.14
N VAL A 7 -5.63 -3.46 -2.04
CA VAL A 7 -4.26 -2.95 -1.89
C VAL A 7 -3.47 -3.36 -3.12
N GLU A 8 -3.09 -2.42 -3.96
CA GLU A 8 -2.28 -2.67 -5.14
C GLU A 8 -0.86 -2.13 -4.95
N ILE A 9 0.15 -2.99 -5.02
CA ILE A 9 1.54 -2.68 -4.70
C ILE A 9 2.36 -2.66 -5.99
N CYS A 10 3.14 -1.59 -6.20
CA CYS A 10 4.05 -1.51 -7.33
C CYS A 10 5.27 -2.40 -7.08
N THR A 11 5.37 -3.49 -7.83
CA THR A 11 6.50 -4.42 -7.84
C THR A 11 7.35 -4.28 -9.09
N GLY A 12 7.39 -3.08 -9.67
CA GLY A 12 8.34 -2.75 -10.73
C GLY A 12 9.77 -2.92 -10.26
N THR A 13 10.70 -3.20 -11.18
CA THR A 13 12.11 -3.44 -10.87
C THR A 13 12.71 -2.34 -9.99
N THR A 14 12.41 -1.07 -10.27
CA THR A 14 12.82 0.06 -9.42
C THR A 14 12.22 -0.01 -8.03
N CYS A 15 10.91 -0.23 -7.90
CA CYS A 15 10.26 -0.29 -6.58
C CYS A 15 10.76 -1.51 -5.78
N PHE A 16 11.00 -2.64 -6.43
CA PHE A 16 11.55 -3.85 -5.82
C PHE A 16 12.95 -3.63 -5.25
N VAL A 17 13.86 -3.04 -6.04
CA VAL A 17 15.22 -2.68 -5.58
C VAL A 17 15.18 -1.68 -4.42
N MET A 18 14.21 -0.77 -4.43
CA MET A 18 14.04 0.26 -3.39
C MET A 18 13.31 -0.23 -2.13
N GLY A 19 12.88 -1.50 -2.07
CA GLY A 19 12.29 -2.07 -0.84
C GLY A 19 10.91 -2.73 -1.00
N ALA A 20 10.31 -2.73 -2.20
CA ALA A 20 9.02 -3.41 -2.43
C ALA A 20 9.09 -4.94 -2.28
N GLY A 21 10.28 -5.53 -2.16
CA GLY A 21 10.42 -6.93 -1.76
C GLY A 21 9.84 -7.22 -0.37
N HIS A 22 10.00 -6.28 0.58
CA HIS A 22 9.47 -6.44 1.94
C HIS A 22 7.94 -6.36 1.95
N LEU A 23 7.36 -5.62 1.01
CA LEU A 23 5.92 -5.49 0.82
C LEU A 23 5.24 -6.80 0.40
N MET A 24 5.98 -7.77 -0.13
CA MET A 24 5.43 -9.10 -0.40
C MET A 24 5.10 -9.84 0.91
N SER A 25 5.82 -9.53 2.00
CA SER A 25 5.57 -10.08 3.34
C SER A 25 4.37 -9.44 4.04
N LEU A 26 3.83 -8.33 3.52
CA LEU A 26 2.64 -7.67 4.05
C LEU A 26 1.46 -8.63 4.22
N ALA A 27 1.28 -9.54 3.25
CA ALA A 27 0.22 -10.55 3.30
C ALA A 27 0.33 -11.45 4.54
N GLU A 28 1.55 -11.70 5.02
CA GLU A 28 1.84 -12.51 6.21
C GLU A 28 1.74 -11.70 7.50
N GLU A 29 2.13 -10.43 7.46
CA GLU A 29 2.07 -9.51 8.62
C GLU A 29 0.64 -8.97 8.86
N LEU A 30 -0.25 -9.07 7.88
CA LEU A 30 -1.66 -8.72 8.03
C LEU A 30 -2.34 -9.69 9.02
N PRO A 31 -2.96 -9.17 10.09
CA PRO A 31 -3.71 -10.01 11.02
C PRO A 31 -4.87 -10.70 10.31
N GLU A 32 -5.13 -11.94 10.70
CA GLU A 32 -6.12 -12.85 10.12
C GLU A 32 -7.53 -12.23 9.98
N ARG A 33 -7.92 -11.36 10.91
CA ARG A 33 -9.17 -10.59 10.87
C ARG A 33 -9.26 -9.64 9.67
N LEU A 34 -8.15 -8.98 9.31
CA LEU A 34 -8.08 -8.07 8.17
C LEU A 34 -7.80 -8.85 6.88
N LYS A 35 -7.06 -9.97 6.95
CA LYS A 35 -6.69 -10.79 5.78
C LYS A 35 -7.89 -11.31 4.99
N GLY A 36 -9.02 -11.58 5.65
CA GLY A 36 -10.29 -11.91 4.98
C GLY A 36 -11.04 -10.72 4.38
N SER A 37 -10.66 -9.49 4.74
CA SER A 37 -11.25 -8.22 4.30
C SER A 37 -10.28 -7.37 3.49
N VAL A 38 -9.10 -7.88 3.13
CA VAL A 38 -8.06 -7.16 2.38
C VAL A 38 -7.70 -7.99 1.15
N SER A 39 -7.74 -7.37 -0.03
CA SER A 39 -7.33 -7.98 -1.29
C SER A 39 -6.01 -7.37 -1.74
N ILE A 40 -4.93 -8.15 -1.75
CA ILE A 40 -3.60 -7.66 -2.16
C ILE A 40 -3.35 -8.03 -3.61
N ARG A 41 -3.00 -7.04 -4.42
CA ARG A 41 -2.59 -7.18 -5.82
C ARG A 41 -1.21 -6.60 -6.01
N PHE A 42 -0.45 -7.19 -6.90
CA PHE A 42 0.88 -6.71 -7.25
C PHE A 42 0.86 -6.27 -8.71
N ALA A 43 1.09 -4.98 -8.94
CA ALA A 43 1.16 -4.40 -10.26
C ALA A 43 2.63 -4.23 -10.68
N ARG A 44 2.96 -4.61 -11.92
CA ARG A 44 4.33 -4.54 -12.44
C ARG A 44 4.85 -3.09 -12.54
N CYS A 45 3.97 -2.11 -12.71
CA CYS A 45 4.31 -0.69 -12.64
C CYS A 45 3.02 0.10 -12.46
N LEU A 46 2.97 0.99 -11.47
CA LEU A 46 1.88 1.96 -11.30
C LEU A 46 2.06 3.20 -12.19
N GLY A 47 3.22 3.36 -12.84
CA GLY A 47 3.53 4.53 -13.68
C GLY A 47 3.75 5.84 -12.90
N VAL A 48 3.56 5.82 -11.58
CA VAL A 48 3.66 7.00 -10.70
C VAL A 48 5.11 7.44 -10.43
N CYS A 49 6.09 6.56 -10.65
CA CYS A 49 7.50 6.87 -10.42
C CYS A 49 8.08 7.94 -11.37
N SER A 50 7.43 8.20 -12.50
CA SER A 50 7.82 9.25 -13.43
C SER A 50 7.22 10.60 -13.08
N VAL A 51 6.32 10.66 -12.09
CA VAL A 51 5.67 11.91 -11.66
C VAL A 51 6.47 12.46 -10.48
N PRO A 52 7.13 13.63 -10.61
CA PRO A 52 7.96 14.19 -9.54
C PRO A 52 7.15 14.56 -8.28
N ASP A 53 5.84 14.74 -8.42
CA ASP A 53 4.90 15.11 -7.37
C ASP A 53 4.42 13.91 -6.52
N ASN A 54 4.63 12.67 -7.00
CA ASN A 54 4.05 11.48 -6.39
C ASN A 54 4.88 10.88 -5.24
N GLY A 55 6.02 11.47 -4.92
CA GLY A 55 6.85 11.05 -3.79
C GLY A 55 7.96 10.06 -4.13
N ARG A 56 8.38 9.27 -3.14
CA ARG A 56 9.50 8.31 -3.27
C ARG A 56 9.01 6.86 -3.41
N PRO A 57 9.61 6.05 -4.29
CA PRO A 57 9.36 4.62 -4.31
C PRO A 57 9.81 3.96 -2.98
N PRO A 58 9.19 2.85 -2.57
CA PRO A 58 8.15 2.07 -3.26
C PRO A 58 6.75 2.70 -3.17
N PHE A 59 5.93 2.45 -4.19
CA PHE A 59 4.55 2.98 -4.27
C PHE A 59 3.52 1.86 -4.10
N ALA A 60 2.44 2.16 -3.39
CA ALA A 60 1.27 1.29 -3.28
C ALA A 60 0.00 2.14 -3.36
N THR A 61 -1.13 1.51 -3.64
CA THR A 61 -2.43 2.15 -3.68
C THR A 61 -3.40 1.35 -2.83
N VAL A 62 -4.04 2.00 -1.85
CA VAL A 62 -5.02 1.37 -0.97
C VAL A 62 -6.39 1.94 -1.29
N ASN A 63 -7.30 1.13 -1.79
CA ASN A 63 -8.62 1.51 -2.26
C ASN A 63 -8.58 2.66 -3.31
N GLY A 64 -7.52 2.70 -4.12
CA GLY A 64 -7.27 3.77 -5.09
C GLY A 64 -6.59 5.03 -4.52
N ALA A 65 -6.32 5.09 -3.21
CA ALA A 65 -5.50 6.14 -2.60
C ALA A 65 -4.01 5.78 -2.73
N LEU A 66 -3.23 6.63 -3.39
CA LEU A 66 -1.79 6.42 -3.53
C LEU A 66 -1.10 6.59 -2.17
N ILE A 67 -0.16 5.70 -1.89
CA ILE A 67 0.75 5.74 -0.76
C ILE A 67 2.17 5.69 -1.32
N GLU A 68 2.91 6.77 -1.08
CA GLU A 68 4.34 6.86 -1.32
C GLU A 68 5.13 6.25 -0.14
N ASN A 69 6.39 5.88 -0.38
CA ASN A 69 7.25 5.22 0.60
C ASN A 69 6.52 4.07 1.34
N ALA A 70 5.80 3.28 0.54
CA ALA A 70 4.93 2.23 1.04
C ALA A 70 5.77 1.20 1.81
N SER A 71 5.51 1.10 3.11
CA SER A 71 6.15 0.14 4.01
C SER A 71 5.09 -0.79 4.60
N VAL A 72 5.51 -1.96 5.07
CA VAL A 72 4.57 -2.95 5.62
C VAL A 72 3.77 -2.33 6.77
N GLU A 73 4.44 -1.64 7.70
CA GLU A 73 3.82 -0.90 8.79
C GLU A 73 2.73 0.09 8.34
N ASN A 74 3.03 0.95 7.36
CA ASN A 74 2.08 1.95 6.85
C ASN A 74 0.86 1.30 6.18
N LEU A 75 1.06 0.21 5.43
CA LEU A 75 -0.03 -0.48 4.76
C LEU A 75 -0.92 -1.27 5.73
N VAL A 76 -0.34 -1.90 6.74
CA VAL A 76 -1.09 -2.57 7.82
C VAL A 76 -1.90 -1.52 8.57
N ALA A 77 -1.28 -0.40 8.97
CA ALA A 77 -1.97 0.69 9.66
C ALA A 77 -3.10 1.29 8.80
N ALA A 78 -2.87 1.50 7.49
CA ALA A 78 -3.90 2.00 6.58
C ALA A 78 -5.07 1.02 6.44
N CYS A 79 -4.81 -0.28 6.33
CA CYS A 79 -5.86 -1.30 6.28
C CYS A 79 -6.66 -1.36 7.58
N ASP A 80 -5.99 -1.30 8.73
CA ASP A 80 -6.64 -1.29 10.03
C ASP A 80 -7.54 -0.06 10.19
N LEU A 81 -7.02 1.14 9.89
CA LEU A 81 -7.77 2.38 9.97
C LEU A 81 -8.99 2.41 9.04
N LEU A 82 -8.88 1.86 7.82
CA LEU A 82 -10.01 1.78 6.88
C LEU A 82 -11.14 0.87 7.39
N LEU A 83 -10.78 -0.18 8.15
CA LEU A 83 -11.73 -1.10 8.76
C LEU A 83 -12.26 -0.57 10.10
N SER A 84 -11.45 0.16 10.84
CA SER A 84 -11.75 0.77 12.14
C SER A 84 -12.48 2.13 12.04
N GLY A 85 -12.41 2.83 10.90
CA GLY A 85 -13.23 4.01 10.59
C GLY A 85 -12.61 5.38 10.87
N GLU A 86 -11.31 5.47 11.18
CA GLU A 86 -10.63 6.76 11.40
C GLU A 86 -9.81 7.16 10.17
N LYS A 87 -10.30 8.16 9.44
CA LYS A 87 -9.65 8.72 8.26
C LYS A 87 -8.49 9.61 8.71
N GLY A 88 -7.29 9.06 8.79
CA GLY A 88 -6.11 9.83 9.14
C GLY A 88 -4.84 9.17 8.63
N MET A 89 -4.46 9.46 7.40
CA MET A 89 -3.05 9.49 7.05
C MET A 89 -2.82 10.56 5.98
N ASN A 90 -2.38 11.71 6.49
CA ASN A 90 -1.78 12.81 5.75
C ASN A 90 -0.38 12.32 5.36
N TYR A 91 -0.16 11.92 4.11
CA TYR A 91 1.21 11.89 3.60
C TYR A 91 1.48 13.28 3.04
N GLU A 92 2.30 14.01 3.78
CA GLU A 92 2.67 15.39 3.52
C GLU A 92 3.52 15.45 2.25
N THR A 93 2.98 16.12 1.23
CA THR A 93 3.70 16.51 0.03
C THR A 93 4.86 17.43 0.43
N VAL A 94 6.10 17.05 0.14
CA VAL A 94 7.27 17.95 0.17
C VAL A 94 8.04 17.90 -1.12
#